data_AF-A0A7X9NHY8-F1
#
_entry.id   AF-A0A7X9NHY8-F1
#
_cell.length_a   1.000
_cell.length_b   1.000
_cell.length_c   1.000
_cell.angle_alpha   90.00
_cell.angle_beta   90.00
_cell.angle_gamma   90.00
#
_symmetry.space_group_name_H-M   'P 1'
#
loop_
_entity.id
_entity.type
_entity.pdbx_description
1 polymer ?
#
loop_
_entity_poly.entity_id
_entity_poly.type
_entity_poly.pdbx_seq_one_letter_code
_entity_poly.pdbx_strand_id
1 'polypeptide(L)'
;MQERKAWEALLKDPQRSYDAQCKKILSLKKILAYLYKECLSEYKGLSLKEIYDRLDTDPTSNKMVSQNVEDLKIPDSKVCYDLLFKLAHPKDPKRRLWIDMEPQGIDPGKDVLYHRGFYYVCRLIDGQRNDPQGFTGDAYADMHKVISFWICLRHPRYKDNKLYRYYVEENRITGKGKTKRRGKDTMEVLILYPRRRYRYDFY
;
A
#
# COMPACT_ATOMS: atom_id res chain seq x y z
N MET A 1 -0.97 -14.72 29.19
CA MET A 1 -0.30 -15.99 28.79
C MET A 1 -0.17 -16.12 27.27
N GLN A 2 -1.20 -15.79 26.48
CA GLN A 2 -1.14 -15.73 25.00
C GLN A 2 -0.14 -14.68 24.47
N GLU A 3 -0.13 -13.47 25.02
CA GLU A 3 0.85 -12.44 24.61
C GLU A 3 2.29 -12.89 24.85
N ARG A 4 2.58 -13.50 26.00
CA ARG A 4 3.93 -13.98 26.34
C ARG A 4 4.42 -15.08 25.39
N LYS A 5 3.54 -16.02 25.01
CA LYS A 5 3.83 -17.02 23.97
C LYS A 5 4.00 -16.40 22.57
N ALA A 6 3.23 -15.37 22.23
CA ALA A 6 3.38 -14.65 20.97
C ALA A 6 4.72 -13.88 20.91
N TRP A 7 5.13 -13.26 22.02
CA TRP A 7 6.44 -12.61 22.17
C TRP A 7 7.60 -13.60 22.09
N GLU A 8 7.50 -14.75 22.75
CA GLU A 8 8.50 -15.83 22.68
C GLU A 8 8.61 -16.43 21.26
N ALA A 9 7.50 -16.53 20.52
CA ALA A 9 7.51 -16.96 19.12
C ALA A 9 8.08 -15.91 18.16
N LEU A 10 7.83 -14.62 18.39
CA LEU A 10 8.44 -13.51 17.65
C LEU A 10 9.96 -13.44 17.85
N LEU A 11 10.46 -13.74 19.05
CA LEU A 11 11.89 -13.73 19.36
C LEU A 11 12.65 -14.89 18.69
N LYS A 12 11.97 -16.00 18.37
CA LYS A 12 12.59 -17.17 17.71
C LYS A 12 12.72 -17.02 16.19
N ASP A 13 12.01 -16.07 15.58
CA ASP A 13 12.06 -15.80 14.14
C ASP A 13 12.42 -14.31 13.89
N PRO A 14 13.71 -14.01 13.64
CA PRO A 14 14.18 -12.65 13.42
C PRO A 14 13.45 -11.91 12.29
N GLN A 15 12.94 -12.64 11.29
CA GLN A 15 12.21 -12.06 10.16
C GLN A 15 10.78 -11.68 10.58
N ARG A 16 10.07 -12.54 11.33
CA ARG A 16 8.76 -12.19 11.90
C ARG A 16 8.83 -11.02 12.88
N SER A 17 9.87 -10.96 13.72
CA SER A 17 10.09 -9.82 14.61
C SER A 17 10.31 -8.52 13.82
N TYR A 18 11.06 -8.60 12.72
CA TYR A 18 11.32 -7.48 11.83
C TYR A 18 10.03 -6.97 11.16
N ASP A 19 9.24 -7.87 10.59
CA ASP A 19 7.99 -7.52 9.91
C ASP A 19 6.98 -6.89 10.89
N ALA A 20 6.83 -7.46 12.09
CA ALA A 20 5.95 -6.89 13.12
C ALA A 20 6.38 -5.47 13.55
N GLN A 21 7.68 -5.21 13.64
CA GLN A 21 8.19 -3.87 13.95
C GLN A 21 7.97 -2.90 12.79
N CYS A 22 8.18 -3.34 11.54
CA CYS A 22 7.92 -2.53 10.35
C CYS A 22 6.46 -2.11 10.27
N LYS A 23 5.51 -3.03 10.49
CA LYS A 23 4.08 -2.71 10.54
C LYS A 23 3.73 -1.67 11.61
N LYS A 24 4.38 -1.72 12.77
CA LYS A 24 4.19 -0.71 13.84
C LYS A 24 4.70 0.67 13.46
N ILE A 25 5.81 0.75 12.72
CA ILE A 25 6.37 2.03 12.26
C ILE A 25 5.55 2.58 11.10
N LEU A 26 5.21 1.73 10.13
CA LEU A 26 4.43 2.10 8.96
C LEU A 26 2.97 2.42 9.28
N SER A 27 2.45 2.04 10.45
CA SER A 27 1.15 2.53 10.91
C SER A 27 1.22 3.93 11.54
N LEU A 28 2.39 4.51 11.84
CA LEU A 28 2.49 5.86 12.40
C LEU A 28 2.03 6.91 11.39
N LYS A 29 1.08 7.76 11.77
CA LYS A 29 0.48 8.80 10.90
C LYS A 29 1.53 9.74 10.30
N LYS A 30 2.56 10.12 11.05
CA LYS A 30 3.66 10.98 10.54
C LYS A 30 4.48 10.31 9.45
N ILE A 31 4.75 9.00 9.59
CA ILE A 31 5.49 8.22 8.60
C ILE A 31 4.65 8.02 7.35
N LEU A 32 3.37 7.65 7.52
CA LEU A 32 2.41 7.55 6.43
C LEU A 32 2.26 8.87 5.67
N ALA A 33 2.12 9.99 6.36
CA ALA A 33 1.99 11.30 5.72
C ALA A 33 3.20 11.64 4.84
N TYR A 34 4.41 11.33 5.31
CA TYR A 34 5.63 11.50 4.52
C TYR A 34 5.66 10.56 3.31
N LEU A 35 5.42 9.27 3.51
CA LEU A 35 5.39 8.28 2.42
C LEU A 35 4.35 8.64 1.36
N TYR A 36 3.15 9.04 1.78
CA TYR A 36 2.07 9.42 0.86
C TYR A 36 2.42 10.68 0.08
N LYS A 37 3.00 11.70 0.74
CA LYS A 37 3.45 12.92 0.06
C LYS A 37 4.48 12.63 -1.04
N GLU A 38 5.48 11.83 -0.70
CA GLU A 38 6.63 11.60 -1.56
C GLU A 38 6.37 10.54 -2.65
N CYS A 39 5.53 9.53 -2.37
CA CYS A 39 5.37 8.37 -3.23
C CYS A 39 4.01 8.32 -3.96
N LEU A 40 2.95 8.93 -3.42
CA LEU A 40 1.61 8.84 -4.01
C LEU A 40 1.23 10.13 -4.76
N SER A 41 0.90 9.97 -6.04
CA SER A 41 0.59 11.09 -6.95
C SER A 41 -0.61 11.95 -6.51
N GLU A 42 -1.53 11.33 -5.78
CA GLU A 42 -2.77 11.88 -5.24
C GLU A 42 -2.48 12.93 -4.16
N TYR A 43 -1.39 12.76 -3.42
CA TYR A 43 -1.02 13.56 -2.26
C TYR A 43 0.12 14.55 -2.53
N LYS A 44 0.80 14.49 -3.69
CA LYS A 44 1.98 15.31 -4.02
C LYS A 44 1.80 16.83 -3.82
N GLY A 45 0.58 17.35 -4.02
CA GLY A 45 0.25 18.77 -3.86
C GLY A 45 -0.17 19.20 -2.45
N LEU A 46 -0.32 18.27 -1.50
CA LEU A 46 -0.74 18.56 -0.14
C LEU A 46 0.48 18.74 0.78
N SER A 47 0.36 19.58 1.80
CA SER A 47 1.33 19.69 2.89
C SER A 47 1.31 18.44 3.78
N LEU A 48 2.41 18.18 4.51
CA LEU A 48 2.46 17.06 5.46
C LEU A 48 1.35 17.14 6.51
N LYS A 49 1.01 18.36 6.98
CA LYS A 49 -0.08 18.59 7.93
C LYS A 49 -1.43 18.20 7.33
N GLU A 50 -1.73 18.64 6.11
CA GLU A 50 -2.98 18.29 5.43
C GLU A 50 -3.14 16.78 5.23
N ILE A 51 -2.04 16.07 4.91
CA ILE A 51 -2.08 14.61 4.77
C ILE A 51 -2.27 13.96 6.14
N TYR A 52 -1.52 14.40 7.16
CA TYR A 52 -1.65 13.90 8.53
C TYR A 52 -3.09 14.04 9.06
N ASP A 53 -3.70 15.22 8.90
CA ASP A 53 -5.07 15.50 9.35
C ASP A 53 -6.09 14.60 8.62
N ARG A 54 -5.82 14.20 7.37
CA ARG A 54 -6.67 13.25 6.61
C ARG A 54 -6.51 11.80 7.05
N LEU A 55 -5.40 11.46 7.70
CA LEU A 55 -5.19 10.17 8.36
C LEU A 55 -5.83 10.16 9.77
N ASP A 56 -6.42 11.26 10.23
CA ASP A 56 -6.87 11.37 11.60
C ASP A 56 -8.27 10.78 11.81
N THR A 57 -8.38 9.46 11.70
CA THR A 57 -9.63 8.74 11.99
C THR A 57 -9.91 8.63 13.50
N ASP A 58 -8.88 8.80 14.33
CA ASP A 58 -8.94 8.81 15.79
C ASP A 58 -7.91 9.81 16.33
N PRO A 59 -8.34 10.98 16.86
CA PRO A 59 -7.45 12.05 17.31
C PRO A 59 -6.60 11.66 18.54
N THR A 60 -6.96 10.58 19.25
CA THR A 60 -6.22 10.12 20.43
C THR A 60 -5.06 9.18 20.08
N SER A 61 -5.05 8.64 18.86
CA SER A 61 -4.02 7.73 18.37
C SER A 61 -3.05 8.42 17.42
N ASN A 62 -1.76 8.15 17.54
CA ASN A 62 -0.77 8.55 16.54
C ASN A 62 -0.59 7.52 15.41
N LYS A 63 -1.39 6.44 15.41
CA LYS A 63 -1.34 5.34 14.46
C LYS A 63 -2.65 5.17 13.70
N MET A 64 -2.53 4.76 12.45
CA MET A 64 -3.63 4.24 11.64
C MET A 64 -3.92 2.79 12.02
N VAL A 65 -5.21 2.47 12.15
CA VAL A 65 -5.67 1.08 12.30
C VAL A 65 -5.82 0.46 10.92
N SER A 66 -5.14 -0.67 10.70
CA SER A 66 -5.28 -1.48 9.50
C SER A 66 -6.64 -2.19 9.48
N GLN A 67 -7.27 -2.30 8.32
CA GLN A 67 -8.63 -2.81 8.16
C GLN A 67 -8.67 -4.06 7.30
N ASN A 68 -9.45 -5.08 7.67
CA ASN A 68 -9.77 -6.25 6.84
C ASN A 68 -8.54 -6.90 6.15
N VAL A 69 -7.51 -7.21 6.94
CA VAL A 69 -6.23 -7.75 6.46
C VAL A 69 -6.27 -9.18 5.96
N GLU A 70 -7.39 -9.90 6.12
CA GLU A 70 -7.54 -11.26 5.61
C GLU A 70 -8.66 -11.32 4.59
N ASP A 71 -8.35 -11.83 3.40
CA ASP A 71 -9.32 -12.12 2.35
C ASP A 71 -9.49 -13.63 2.19
N LEU A 72 -10.66 -14.11 2.58
CA LEU A 72 -11.08 -15.51 2.57
C LEU A 72 -12.17 -15.80 1.53
N LYS A 73 -12.45 -14.85 0.61
CA LYS A 73 -13.56 -14.97 -0.34
C LYS A 73 -13.41 -16.15 -1.31
N ILE A 74 -12.18 -16.53 -1.63
CA ILE A 74 -11.87 -17.68 -2.49
C ILE A 74 -11.37 -18.83 -1.60
N PRO A 75 -12.07 -19.99 -1.60
CA PRO A 75 -11.62 -21.18 -0.88
C PRO A 75 -10.18 -21.55 -1.24
N ASP A 76 -9.40 -21.95 -0.23
CA ASP A 76 -7.99 -22.36 -0.36
C ASP A 76 -7.01 -21.34 -0.97
N SER A 77 -7.47 -20.11 -1.19
CA SER A 77 -6.69 -19.01 -1.79
C SER A 77 -6.68 -17.78 -0.89
N LYS A 78 -6.46 -18.00 0.42
CA LYS A 78 -6.37 -16.93 1.43
C LYS A 78 -5.28 -15.93 1.05
N VAL A 79 -5.61 -14.65 1.10
CA VAL A 79 -4.63 -13.56 1.03
C VAL A 79 -4.60 -12.84 2.38
N CYS A 80 -3.39 -12.61 2.90
CA CYS A 80 -3.17 -11.77 4.07
C CYS A 80 -2.41 -10.52 3.62
N TYR A 81 -3.02 -9.36 3.84
CA TYR A 81 -2.40 -8.05 3.65
C TYR A 81 -1.69 -7.63 4.94
N ASP A 82 -0.52 -7.01 4.83
CA ASP A 82 0.23 -6.58 6.00
C ASP A 82 -0.39 -5.36 6.68
N LEU A 83 -0.72 -4.34 5.90
CA LEU A 83 -1.42 -3.12 6.31
C LEU A 83 -2.38 -2.70 5.19
N LEU A 84 -3.67 -2.62 5.47
CA LEU A 84 -4.68 -2.20 4.50
C LEU A 84 -5.42 -0.96 5.04
N PHE A 85 -5.34 0.13 4.31
CA PHE A 85 -5.96 1.40 4.66
C PHE A 85 -7.00 1.80 3.61
N LYS A 86 -8.21 2.14 4.06
CA LYS A 86 -9.28 2.67 3.21
C LYS A 86 -9.53 4.12 3.58
N LEU A 87 -9.21 5.05 2.69
CA LEU A 87 -9.19 6.49 2.95
C LEU A 87 -10.02 7.25 1.90
N ALA A 88 -10.52 8.44 2.26
CA ALA A 88 -11.12 9.35 1.28
C ALA A 88 -10.05 9.84 0.29
N HIS A 89 -10.41 9.95 -0.99
CA HIS A 89 -9.50 10.46 -2.00
C HIS A 89 -9.26 11.97 -1.78
N PRO A 90 -8.00 12.44 -1.74
CA PRO A 90 -7.66 13.80 -1.28
C PRO A 90 -8.23 14.93 -2.15
N LYS A 91 -8.62 14.63 -3.39
CA LYS A 91 -9.15 15.59 -4.36
C LYS A 91 -10.61 15.33 -4.76
N ASP A 92 -11.20 14.24 -4.28
CA ASP A 92 -12.57 13.86 -4.63
C ASP A 92 -13.23 13.15 -3.44
N PRO A 93 -14.14 13.82 -2.70
CA PRO A 93 -14.74 13.25 -1.50
C PRO A 93 -15.66 12.06 -1.78
N LYS A 94 -16.08 11.84 -3.03
CA LYS A 94 -16.93 10.70 -3.41
C LYS A 94 -16.12 9.44 -3.72
N ARG A 95 -14.81 9.57 -3.92
CA ARG A 95 -13.92 8.43 -4.19
C ARG A 95 -13.13 8.07 -2.94
N ARG A 96 -12.74 6.80 -2.86
CA ARG A 96 -11.79 6.31 -1.87
C ARG A 96 -10.50 5.83 -2.53
N LEU A 97 -9.47 5.70 -1.71
CA LEU A 97 -8.22 5.01 -1.98
C LEU A 97 -8.14 3.80 -1.05
N TRP A 98 -7.97 2.62 -1.60
CA TRP A 98 -7.66 1.40 -0.86
C TRP A 98 -6.16 1.12 -1.03
N ILE A 99 -5.40 1.31 0.04
CA ILE A 99 -3.94 1.24 0.01
C ILE A 99 -3.51 0.02 0.82
N ASP A 100 -3.06 -1.00 0.10
CA ASP A 100 -2.35 -2.14 0.64
C ASP A 100 -0.86 -1.77 0.76
N MET A 101 -0.27 -1.95 1.93
CA MET A 101 1.12 -1.60 2.21
C MET A 101 1.88 -2.79 2.78
N GLU A 102 2.92 -3.19 2.05
CA GLU A 102 3.62 -4.45 2.22
C GLU A 102 5.11 -4.19 2.51
N PRO A 103 5.50 -4.04 3.79
CA PRO A 103 6.91 -4.04 4.15
C PRO A 103 7.54 -5.39 3.79
N GLN A 104 8.70 -5.35 3.13
CA GLN A 104 9.48 -6.54 2.83
C GLN A 104 10.83 -6.43 3.54
N GLY A 105 11.07 -7.35 4.48
CA GLY A 105 12.33 -7.46 5.19
C GLY A 105 13.52 -7.66 4.26
N ILE A 106 13.39 -8.55 3.27
CA ILE A 106 14.39 -8.85 2.25
C ILE A 106 13.71 -8.70 0.88
N ASP A 107 14.37 -8.02 -0.06
CA ASP A 107 13.91 -7.88 -1.45
C ASP A 107 13.85 -9.25 -2.14
N PRO A 108 12.66 -9.79 -2.46
CA PRO A 108 12.52 -11.07 -3.16
C PRO A 108 12.72 -10.92 -4.68
N GLY A 109 12.98 -9.70 -5.16
CA GLY A 109 13.08 -9.40 -6.59
C GLY A 109 11.87 -8.60 -7.08
N LYS A 110 12.15 -7.63 -7.95
CA LYS A 110 11.17 -6.66 -8.44
C LYS A 110 10.01 -7.34 -9.19
N ASP A 111 10.31 -8.38 -9.96
CA ASP A 111 9.30 -9.05 -10.79
C ASP A 111 8.36 -9.92 -9.94
N VAL A 112 8.89 -10.58 -8.89
CA VAL A 112 8.06 -11.29 -7.90
C VAL A 112 7.10 -10.32 -7.22
N LEU A 113 7.60 -9.17 -6.78
CA LEU A 113 6.77 -8.13 -6.15
C LEU A 113 5.76 -7.52 -7.11
N TYR A 114 6.14 -7.30 -8.36
CA TYR A 114 5.23 -6.83 -9.41
C TYR A 114 4.03 -7.77 -9.58
N HIS A 115 4.28 -9.07 -9.75
CA HIS A 115 3.21 -10.06 -9.92
C HIS A 115 2.32 -10.18 -8.68
N ARG A 116 2.93 -10.21 -7.48
CA ARG A 116 2.18 -10.24 -6.22
C ARG A 116 1.33 -8.99 -6.02
N GLY A 117 1.90 -7.81 -6.27
CA GLY A 117 1.20 -6.53 -6.16
C GLY A 117 -0.04 -6.48 -7.06
N PHE A 118 0.07 -6.89 -8.32
CA PHE A 118 -1.10 -6.94 -9.21
C PHE A 118 -2.14 -7.96 -8.76
N TYR A 119 -1.71 -9.14 -8.32
CA TYR A 119 -2.63 -10.14 -7.76
C TYR A 119 -3.42 -9.54 -6.57
N TYR A 120 -2.74 -8.87 -5.64
CA TYR A 120 -3.37 -8.25 -4.46
C TYR A 120 -4.31 -7.12 -4.85
N VAL A 121 -3.92 -6.26 -5.79
CA VAL A 121 -4.79 -5.20 -6.31
C VAL A 121 -6.07 -5.79 -6.92
N CYS A 122 -5.96 -6.83 -7.74
CA CYS A 122 -7.14 -7.49 -8.32
C CYS A 122 -8.06 -8.06 -7.25
N ARG A 123 -7.52 -8.71 -6.21
CA ARG A 123 -8.31 -9.24 -5.08
C ARG A 123 -9.03 -8.14 -4.31
N LEU A 124 -8.38 -7.00 -4.10
CA LEU A 124 -8.99 -5.84 -3.46
C LEU A 124 -10.03 -5.14 -4.34
N ILE A 125 -9.83 -5.09 -5.67
CA ILE A 125 -10.82 -4.57 -6.62
C ILE A 125 -12.10 -5.41 -6.57
N ASP A 126 -11.98 -6.73 -6.69
CA ASP A 126 -13.09 -7.66 -6.48
C ASP A 126 -13.71 -7.48 -5.08
N GLY A 127 -12.81 -7.28 -4.11
CA GLY A 127 -13.08 -6.96 -2.72
C GLY A 127 -14.11 -5.85 -2.50
N GLN A 128 -14.16 -4.85 -3.39
CA GLN A 128 -15.02 -3.67 -3.26
C GLN A 128 -16.50 -3.93 -3.51
N ARG A 129 -16.86 -4.97 -4.27
CA ARG A 129 -18.27 -5.20 -4.61
C ARG A 129 -19.08 -5.50 -3.34
N ASN A 130 -20.07 -4.66 -3.08
CA ASN A 130 -20.91 -4.64 -1.89
C ASN A 130 -20.16 -4.43 -0.55
N ASP A 131 -18.91 -3.98 -0.58
CA ASP A 131 -18.22 -3.52 0.63
C ASP A 131 -18.78 -2.14 1.03
N PRO A 132 -19.03 -1.85 2.32
CA PRO A 132 -19.53 -0.54 2.76
C PRO A 132 -18.63 0.65 2.39
N GLN A 133 -17.36 0.39 2.08
CA GLN A 133 -16.38 1.38 1.62
C GLN A 133 -15.98 1.15 0.15
N GLY A 134 -16.75 0.36 -0.60
CA GLY A 134 -16.59 0.04 -2.02
C GLY A 134 -17.78 0.51 -2.85
N PHE A 135 -18.20 -0.29 -3.84
CA PHE A 135 -19.33 0.01 -4.74
C PHE A 135 -20.43 -1.05 -4.66
N THR A 136 -21.64 -0.74 -5.09
CA THR A 136 -22.81 -1.63 -4.95
C THR A 136 -23.17 -2.35 -6.24
N GLY A 137 -23.44 -3.66 -6.16
CA GLY A 137 -23.96 -4.46 -7.27
C GLY A 137 -23.07 -4.37 -8.51
N ASP A 138 -23.63 -3.84 -9.60
CA ASP A 138 -22.97 -3.70 -10.90
C ASP A 138 -22.55 -2.26 -11.21
N ALA A 139 -22.49 -1.39 -10.19
CA ALA A 139 -22.07 0.00 -10.30
C ALA A 139 -20.53 0.13 -10.49
N TYR A 140 -19.96 -0.56 -11.48
CA TYR A 140 -18.52 -0.62 -11.72
C TYR A 140 -17.90 0.76 -12.02
N ALA A 141 -18.69 1.72 -12.47
CA ALA A 141 -18.25 3.10 -12.68
C ALA A 141 -17.85 3.80 -11.37
N ASP A 142 -18.35 3.33 -10.22
CA ASP A 142 -18.08 3.91 -8.90
C ASP A 142 -16.85 3.26 -8.21
N MET A 143 -16.18 2.34 -8.89
CA MET A 143 -15.01 1.64 -8.38
C MET A 143 -13.93 2.62 -7.89
N HIS A 144 -13.43 2.34 -6.69
CA HIS A 144 -12.38 3.10 -6.04
C HIS A 144 -11.00 2.60 -6.46
N LYS A 145 -10.02 3.50 -6.42
CA LYS A 145 -8.65 3.14 -6.80
C LYS A 145 -8.01 2.28 -5.71
N VAL A 146 -7.29 1.25 -6.14
CA VAL A 146 -6.46 0.42 -5.28
C VAL A 146 -4.98 0.67 -5.56
N ILE A 147 -4.18 0.80 -4.50
CA ILE A 147 -2.73 0.94 -4.57
C ILE A 147 -2.12 -0.20 -3.73
N SER A 148 -1.27 -1.03 -4.32
CA SER A 148 -0.42 -1.96 -3.57
C SER A 148 0.99 -1.40 -3.49
N PHE A 149 1.46 -1.10 -2.28
CA PHE A 149 2.66 -0.33 -2.01
C PHE A 149 3.68 -1.14 -1.22
N TRP A 150 4.68 -1.66 -1.94
CA TRP A 150 5.73 -2.51 -1.41
C TRP A 150 6.93 -1.68 -0.99
N ILE A 151 7.45 -1.92 0.22
CA ILE A 151 8.61 -1.20 0.76
C ILE A 151 9.70 -2.19 1.14
N CYS A 152 10.76 -2.27 0.33
CA CYS A 152 11.84 -3.24 0.51
C CYS A 152 12.99 -2.65 1.32
N LEU A 153 13.10 -2.97 2.61
CA LEU A 153 14.05 -2.30 3.50
C LEU A 153 15.49 -2.85 3.39
N ARG A 154 15.66 -4.14 3.06
CA ARG A 154 16.97 -4.72 2.72
C ARG A 154 16.99 -5.12 1.26
N HIS A 155 17.77 -4.38 0.48
CA HIS A 155 17.96 -4.57 -0.95
C HIS A 155 19.43 -4.34 -1.35
N PRO A 156 19.85 -4.79 -2.54
CA PRO A 156 21.15 -4.49 -3.10
C PRO A 156 21.36 -2.98 -3.34
N ARG A 157 22.60 -2.51 -3.17
CA ARG A 157 22.97 -1.08 -3.26
C ARG A 157 22.57 -0.41 -4.57
N TYR A 158 22.56 -1.15 -5.68
CA TYR A 158 22.17 -0.59 -6.98
C TYR A 158 20.66 -0.25 -7.05
N LYS A 159 19.85 -0.70 -6.08
CA LYS A 159 18.42 -0.35 -5.98
C LYS A 159 18.15 0.82 -5.03
N ASP A 160 19.15 1.35 -4.35
CA ASP A 160 18.98 2.46 -3.40
C ASP A 160 18.25 3.65 -4.04
N ASN A 161 17.31 4.20 -3.26
CA ASN A 161 16.53 5.39 -3.61
C ASN A 161 15.76 5.25 -4.94
N LYS A 162 15.18 4.08 -5.20
CA LYS A 162 14.34 3.82 -6.38
C LYS A 162 12.89 3.63 -5.98
N LEU A 163 12.00 4.26 -6.74
CA LEU A 163 10.57 4.02 -6.70
C LEU A 163 10.13 3.55 -8.09
N TYR A 164 9.66 2.31 -8.18
CA TYR A 164 9.06 1.78 -9.39
C TYR A 164 7.55 1.92 -9.31
N ARG A 165 6.95 2.32 -10.42
CA ARG A 165 5.51 2.51 -10.57
C ARG A 165 4.99 1.69 -11.73
N TYR A 166 3.98 0.89 -11.47
CA TYR A 166 3.23 0.16 -12.48
C TYR A 166 1.77 0.56 -12.40
N TYR A 167 1.18 0.92 -13.52
CA TYR A 167 -0.18 1.44 -13.58
C TYR A 167 -0.81 1.07 -14.93
N VAL A 168 -2.13 1.14 -14.99
CA VAL A 168 -2.87 0.92 -16.23
C VAL A 168 -3.02 2.25 -16.96
N GLU A 169 -2.65 2.27 -18.24
CA GLU A 169 -2.82 3.42 -19.13
C GLU A 169 -3.62 3.00 -20.38
N GLU A 170 -4.41 3.93 -20.91
CA GLU A 170 -4.95 3.71 -22.25
C GLU A 170 -3.84 3.87 -23.28
N ASN A 171 -3.57 2.81 -24.04
CA ASN A 171 -2.86 2.94 -25.28
C ASN A 171 -3.85 2.80 -26.45
N ARG A 172 -4.17 3.91 -27.12
CA ARG A 172 -5.10 3.90 -28.26
C ARG A 172 -4.35 3.46 -29.51
N ILE A 173 -4.69 2.29 -30.05
CA ILE A 173 -4.01 1.68 -31.20
C ILE A 173 -4.53 2.23 -32.54
N THR A 174 -5.82 2.57 -32.65
CA THR A 174 -6.44 3.08 -33.88
C THR A 174 -7.39 4.26 -33.62
N GLY A 175 -7.60 5.11 -34.64
CA GLY A 175 -8.51 6.27 -34.60
C GLY A 175 -7.89 7.55 -34.01
N LYS A 176 -8.36 8.72 -34.47
CA LYS A 176 -7.92 10.04 -33.97
C LYS A 176 -8.74 10.46 -32.72
N GLY A 177 -8.08 11.15 -31.78
CA GLY A 177 -8.75 11.78 -30.63
C GLY A 177 -7.92 11.70 -29.36
N LYS A 178 -7.99 12.74 -28.52
CA LYS A 178 -7.39 12.72 -27.18
C LYS A 178 -8.39 12.06 -26.22
N THR A 179 -8.00 10.96 -25.59
CA THR A 179 -8.80 10.45 -24.46
C THR A 179 -8.64 11.42 -23.30
N LYS A 180 -9.74 11.98 -22.78
CA LYS A 180 -9.69 12.65 -21.48
C LYS A 180 -9.19 11.61 -20.47
N ARG A 181 -8.18 11.95 -19.66
CA ARG A 181 -7.60 11.11 -18.57
C ARG A 181 -8.61 10.60 -17.51
N ARG A 182 -9.90 10.81 -17.73
CA ARG A 182 -10.96 10.74 -16.72
C ARG A 182 -11.50 9.33 -16.44
N GLY A 183 -10.81 8.26 -16.86
CA GLY A 183 -11.40 6.91 -16.78
C GLY A 183 -10.48 5.73 -16.47
N LYS A 184 -9.24 5.89 -16.01
CA LYS A 184 -8.30 4.75 -15.90
C LYS A 184 -7.45 4.62 -14.65
N ASP A 185 -7.58 5.56 -13.72
CA ASP A 185 -6.83 5.50 -12.48
C ASP A 185 -7.55 4.61 -11.46
N THR A 186 -7.45 3.30 -11.69
CA THR A 186 -8.16 2.25 -10.93
C THR A 186 -7.19 1.39 -10.12
N MET A 187 -5.99 1.13 -10.64
CA MET A 187 -5.00 0.30 -9.98
C MET A 187 -3.58 0.83 -10.17
N GLU A 188 -2.78 0.69 -9.12
CA GLU A 188 -1.36 1.03 -9.14
C GLU A 188 -0.57 0.09 -8.23
N VAL A 189 0.62 -0.32 -8.67
CA VAL A 189 1.60 -1.02 -7.85
C VAL A 189 2.84 -0.15 -7.73
N LEU A 190 3.27 0.11 -6.50
CA LEU A 190 4.46 0.86 -6.17
C LEU A 190 5.47 -0.05 -5.46
N ILE A 191 6.74 0.03 -5.85
CA ILE A 191 7.84 -0.67 -5.18
C ILE A 191 8.91 0.35 -4.80
N LEU A 192 9.06 0.60 -3.50
CA LEU A 192 10.04 1.53 -2.94
C LEU A 192 11.24 0.77 -2.37
N TYR A 193 12.40 1.20 -2.80
CA TYR A 193 13.72 0.84 -2.28
C TYR A 193 14.33 2.08 -1.61
N PRO A 194 14.09 2.31 -0.30
CA PRO A 194 14.56 3.50 0.38
C PRO A 194 16.09 3.49 0.54
N ARG A 195 16.73 4.64 0.44
CA ARG A 195 18.20 4.74 0.56
C ARG A 195 18.71 4.10 1.86
N ARG A 196 19.67 3.19 1.76
CA ARG A 196 20.35 2.65 2.95
C ARG A 196 21.50 3.57 3.32
N ARG A 197 21.58 3.97 4.60
CA ARG A 197 22.83 4.50 5.15
C ARG A 197 23.74 3.30 5.41
N TYR A 198 24.61 3.01 4.45
CA TYR A 198 25.75 2.14 4.71
C TYR A 198 26.64 2.86 5.73
N ARG A 199 26.69 2.36 6.97
CA ARG A 199 27.80 2.71 7.84
C ARG A 199 29.04 2.11 7.17
N TYR A 200 30.03 2.95 6.89
CA TYR A 200 31.38 2.43 6.69
C TYR A 200 31.78 1.87 8.04
N ASP A 201 31.89 0.54 8.12
CA ASP A 201 32.61 -0.06 9.22
C ASP A 201 34.06 0.42 9.08
N PHE A 202 34.48 1.32 9.96
CA PHE A 202 35.90 1.63 10.11
C PHE A 202 36.54 0.37 10.67
N TYR A 203 37.33 -0.30 9.83
CA TYR A 203 38.21 -1.40 10.22
C TYR A 203 39.23 -0.93 11.26
#